data_AF-A0A366S4X3-F1
#
_entry.id   AF-A0A366S4X3-F1
#
_cell.length_a   1.000
_cell.length_b   1.000
_cell.length_c   1.000
_cell.angle_alpha   90.00
_cell.angle_beta   90.00
_cell.angle_gamma   90.00
#
_symmetry.space_group_name_H-M   'P 1'
#
loop_
_entity.id
_entity.type
_entity.pdbx_description
1 polymer ?
#
loop_
_entity_poly.entity_id
_entity_poly.type
_entity_poly.pdbx_seq_one_letter_code
_entity_poly.pdbx_strand_id
1 'polypeptide(L)'
;MDSCSTCDRYFVNPQALKQHALSKHPETYCFRCERNFRHVQAKEQHIKASRNHWVCAFCYELDFITQKELKVHYKEEHNPCTECDTVFRYSDDLYEHELEEHNKCMHCGRTFGSESNLRNHLKTHKSKDIDCPGCEKMFISNSAMVLHLETGYCPSGADQDTVRDVAQDLSNLRQACSTDERLVTAR
;
A
#
# COMPACT_ATOMS: atom_id res chain seq x y z
N MET A 1 -2.90 -2.15 51.50
CA MET A 1 -3.37 -0.77 51.25
C MET A 1 -2.89 -0.41 49.86
N ASP A 2 -3.82 0.00 49.00
CA ASP A 2 -3.51 0.37 47.62
C ASP A 2 -3.21 1.87 47.56
N SER A 3 -2.22 2.28 46.78
CA SER A 3 -1.83 3.68 46.64
C SER A 3 -2.12 4.21 45.25
N CYS A 4 -2.58 5.45 45.17
CA CYS A 4 -2.75 6.15 43.91
C CYS A 4 -1.39 6.54 43.35
N SER A 5 -0.93 5.85 42.29
CA SER A 5 0.29 6.19 41.53
C SER A 5 0.41 7.66 41.07
N THR A 6 -0.67 8.46 41.07
CA THR A 6 -0.65 9.86 40.59
C THR A 6 -0.37 10.86 41.73
N CYS A 7 -0.89 10.62 42.94
CA CYS A 7 -0.79 11.54 44.08
C CYS A 7 -0.35 10.87 45.40
N ASP A 8 0.06 9.61 45.32
CA ASP A 8 0.57 8.75 46.40
C ASP A 8 -0.37 8.57 47.60
N ARG A 9 -1.66 8.94 47.46
CA ARG A 9 -2.69 8.74 48.49
C ARG A 9 -3.03 7.26 48.67
N TYR A 10 -3.19 6.82 49.92
CA TYR A 10 -3.53 5.44 50.27
C TYR A 10 -5.03 5.22 50.41
N PHE A 11 -5.46 4.01 50.05
CA PHE A 11 -6.84 3.56 50.08
C PHE A 11 -6.93 2.19 50.76
N VAL A 12 -8.06 2.01 51.46
CA VAL A 12 -8.36 0.81 52.25
C VAL A 12 -8.64 -0.42 51.38
N ASN A 13 -9.08 -0.22 50.13
CA ASN A 13 -9.33 -1.29 49.16
C ASN A 13 -9.21 -0.79 47.70
N PRO A 14 -9.16 -1.70 46.71
CA PRO A 14 -9.00 -1.35 45.31
C PRO A 14 -10.17 -0.55 44.72
N GLN A 15 -11.40 -0.79 45.21
CA GLN A 15 -12.59 -0.10 44.70
C GLN A 15 -12.58 1.39 45.06
N ALA A 16 -12.15 1.72 46.28
CA ALA A 16 -11.98 3.10 46.72
C ALA A 16 -10.88 3.81 45.93
N LEU A 17 -9.77 3.12 45.63
CA LEU A 17 -8.72 3.64 44.74
C LEU A 17 -9.26 3.90 43.33
N LYS A 18 -10.02 2.94 42.76
CA LYS A 18 -10.64 3.07 41.43
C LYS A 18 -11.55 4.29 41.34
N GLN A 19 -12.48 4.46 42.27
CA GLN A 19 -13.39 5.61 42.30
C GLN A 19 -12.64 6.94 42.44
N HIS A 20 -11.60 6.97 43.28
CA HIS A 20 -10.74 8.15 43.42
C HIS A 20 -10.02 8.47 42.10
N ALA A 21 -9.36 7.48 41.47
CA ALA A 21 -8.61 7.69 40.24
C ALA A 21 -9.51 8.13 39.09
N LEU A 22 -10.71 7.56 38.98
CA LEU A 22 -11.71 7.94 37.99
C LEU A 22 -12.20 9.38 38.15
N SER A 23 -12.44 9.82 39.39
CA SER A 23 -13.00 11.15 39.66
C SER A 23 -11.96 12.25 39.70
N LYS A 24 -10.71 11.96 40.10
CA LYS A 24 -9.66 12.96 40.31
C LYS A 24 -8.55 12.92 39.26
N HIS A 25 -8.34 11.77 38.61
CA HIS A 25 -7.23 11.56 37.67
C HIS A 25 -7.65 10.80 36.39
N PRO A 26 -8.78 11.13 35.74
CA PRO A 26 -9.34 10.35 34.63
C PRO A 26 -8.38 10.21 33.43
N GLU A 27 -7.59 11.26 33.15
CA GLU A 27 -6.66 11.24 32.02
C GLU A 27 -5.52 10.22 32.20
N THR A 28 -5.09 9.99 33.43
CA THR A 28 -4.05 9.00 33.77
C THR A 28 -4.62 7.62 34.12
N TYR A 29 -5.94 7.46 34.12
CA TYR A 29 -6.60 6.19 34.40
C TYR A 29 -6.83 5.41 33.09
N CYS A 30 -6.46 4.15 33.08
CA CYS A 30 -6.83 3.20 32.04
C CYS A 30 -8.08 2.44 32.49
N PHE A 31 -9.21 2.74 31.85
CA PHE A 31 -10.49 2.11 32.14
C PHE A 31 -10.50 0.61 31.86
N ARG A 32 -9.82 0.19 30.79
CA ARG A 32 -9.76 -1.21 30.37
C ARG A 32 -9.00 -2.10 31.34
N CYS A 33 -7.82 -1.66 31.78
CA CYS A 33 -6.96 -2.43 32.67
C CYS A 33 -7.19 -2.12 34.16
N GLU A 34 -8.11 -1.21 34.45
CA GLU A 34 -8.41 -0.69 35.79
C GLU A 34 -7.16 -0.24 36.56
N ARG A 35 -6.25 0.44 35.86
CA ARG A 35 -4.95 0.88 36.38
C ARG A 35 -4.82 2.38 36.27
N ASN A 36 -4.33 3.01 37.34
CA ASN A 36 -3.97 4.42 37.32
C ASN A 36 -2.45 4.58 37.16
N PHE A 37 -2.04 5.52 36.31
CA PHE A 37 -0.65 5.79 35.98
C PHE A 37 -0.18 7.09 36.62
N ARG A 38 1.14 7.23 36.77
CA ARG A 38 1.73 8.44 37.34
C ARG A 38 1.44 9.67 36.49
N HIS A 39 1.48 9.52 35.16
CA HIS A 39 1.34 10.58 34.17
C HIS A 39 0.63 10.03 32.92
N VAL A 40 0.11 10.92 32.05
CA VAL A 40 -0.54 10.54 30.78
C VAL A 40 0.41 9.75 29.87
N GLN A 41 1.67 10.17 29.76
CA GLN A 41 2.67 9.47 28.94
C GLN A 41 2.92 8.02 29.39
N ALA A 42 2.89 7.75 30.69
CA ALA A 42 3.05 6.39 31.20
C ALA A 42 1.84 5.50 30.85
N LYS A 43 0.62 6.06 30.84
CA LYS A 43 -0.57 5.37 30.34
C LYS A 43 -0.48 5.11 28.84
N GLU A 44 -0.05 6.09 28.04
CA GLU A 44 0.13 5.90 26.59
C GLU A 44 1.14 4.80 26.26
N GLN A 45 2.26 4.77 26.97
CA GLN A 45 3.26 3.71 26.84
C GLN A 45 2.68 2.34 27.22
N HIS A 46 1.87 2.27 28.28
CA HIS A 46 1.14 1.05 28.64
C HIS A 46 0.18 0.60 27.54
N ILE A 47 -0.61 1.50 26.97
CA ILE A 47 -1.55 1.20 25.88
C ILE A 47 -0.77 0.62 24.69
N LYS A 48 0.33 1.27 24.29
CA LYS A 48 1.18 0.84 23.18
C LYS A 48 1.86 -0.51 23.43
N ALA A 49 2.23 -0.82 24.67
CA ALA A 49 2.90 -2.07 25.04
C ALA A 49 1.93 -3.23 25.34
N SER A 50 0.64 -2.94 25.49
CA SER A 50 -0.37 -3.93 25.87
C SER A 50 -0.87 -4.74 24.69
N ARG A 51 -1.11 -6.03 24.91
CA ARG A 51 -1.74 -6.94 23.93
C ARG A 51 -3.27 -6.86 23.91
N ASN A 52 -3.85 -6.18 24.89
CA ASN A 52 -5.31 -6.08 25.09
C ASN A 52 -5.82 -4.65 24.85
N HIS A 53 -4.99 -3.81 24.23
CA HIS A 53 -5.31 -2.46 23.80
C HIS A 53 -5.13 -2.38 22.30
N TRP A 54 -6.22 -2.22 21.57
CA TRP A 54 -6.23 -2.11 20.12
C TRP A 54 -6.99 -0.85 19.76
N VAL A 55 -6.27 0.24 19.55
CA VAL A 55 -6.87 1.57 19.32
C VAL A 55 -7.08 1.79 17.83
N CYS A 56 -8.27 2.25 17.45
CA CYS A 56 -8.54 2.68 16.08
C CYS A 56 -7.70 3.94 15.75
N ALA A 57 -6.95 3.89 14.66
CA ALA A 57 -6.08 4.98 14.21
C ALA A 57 -6.82 6.21 13.66
N PHE A 58 -8.15 6.15 13.50
CA PHE A 58 -8.95 7.24 12.93
C PHE A 58 -9.93 7.82 13.94
N CYS A 59 -10.53 6.98 14.79
CA CYS A 59 -11.44 7.41 15.84
C CYS A 59 -10.69 7.82 17.11
N TYR A 60 -9.54 7.21 17.40
CA TYR A 60 -8.67 7.40 18.59
C TYR A 60 -9.32 7.15 19.97
N GLU A 61 -10.64 7.26 20.09
CA GLU A 61 -11.42 7.04 21.31
C GLU A 61 -11.85 5.58 21.50
N LEU A 62 -11.82 4.79 20.43
CA LEU A 62 -12.24 3.38 20.45
C LEU A 62 -11.05 2.45 20.71
N ASP A 63 -11.11 1.74 21.84
CA ASP A 63 -10.13 0.78 22.33
C ASP A 63 -10.75 -0.63 22.45
N PHE A 64 -10.32 -1.53 21.57
CA PHE A 64 -10.80 -2.90 21.46
C PHE A 64 -9.93 -3.88 22.26
N ILE A 65 -10.52 -4.98 22.73
CA ILE A 65 -9.81 -5.97 23.56
C ILE A 65 -8.91 -6.84 22.68
N THR A 66 -9.35 -7.11 21.45
CA THR A 66 -8.63 -7.97 20.52
C THR A 66 -8.40 -7.30 19.18
N GLN A 67 -7.33 -7.69 18.50
CA GLN A 67 -7.06 -7.26 17.13
C GLN A 67 -8.20 -7.64 16.17
N LYS A 68 -8.91 -8.75 16.45
CA LYS A 68 -10.03 -9.20 15.63
C LYS A 68 -11.20 -8.22 15.68
N GLU A 69 -11.53 -7.71 16.86
CA GLU A 69 -12.57 -6.69 17.04
C GLU A 69 -12.21 -5.40 16.30
N LEU A 70 -10.95 -4.95 16.43
CA LEU A 70 -10.48 -3.78 15.68
C LEU A 70 -10.57 -4.01 14.16
N LYS A 71 -10.23 -5.21 13.67
CA LYS A 71 -10.37 -5.57 12.25
C LYS A 71 -11.82 -5.59 11.78
N VAL A 72 -12.77 -5.98 12.63
CA VAL A 72 -14.21 -5.90 12.31
C VAL A 72 -14.64 -4.45 12.22
N HIS A 73 -14.26 -3.63 13.21
CA HIS A 73 -14.52 -2.19 13.18
C HIS A 73 -13.96 -1.51 11.92
N TYR A 74 -12.72 -1.83 11.52
CA TYR A 74 -12.17 -1.30 10.27
C TYR A 74 -12.95 -1.71 9.01
N LYS A 75 -13.60 -2.87 9.01
CA LYS A 75 -14.44 -3.31 7.87
C LYS A 75 -15.82 -2.67 7.86
N GLU A 76 -16.35 -2.33 9.03
CA GLU A 76 -17.72 -1.80 9.17
C GLU A 76 -17.75 -0.27 9.07
N GLU A 77 -16.71 0.40 9.59
CA GLU A 77 -16.70 1.86 9.79
C GLU A 77 -15.61 2.59 8.98
N HIS A 78 -14.72 1.85 8.30
CA HIS A 78 -13.61 2.41 7.53
C HIS A 78 -13.45 1.67 6.18
N ASN A 79 -12.39 2.02 5.44
CA ASN A 79 -12.14 1.54 4.09
C ASN A 79 -10.81 0.76 4.04
N PRO A 80 -10.79 -0.54 4.38
CA PRO A 80 -9.59 -1.36 4.33
C PRO A 80 -9.28 -1.79 2.90
N CYS A 81 -8.01 -1.72 2.49
CA CYS A 81 -7.55 -2.31 1.25
C CYS A 81 -7.69 -3.84 1.31
N THR A 82 -8.07 -4.47 0.19
CA THR A 82 -8.20 -5.93 0.11
C THR A 82 -6.89 -6.63 -0.24
N GLU A 83 -5.94 -5.91 -0.85
CA GLU A 83 -4.66 -6.43 -1.33
C GLU A 83 -3.49 -6.18 -0.35
N CYS A 84 -3.65 -5.26 0.62
CA CYS A 84 -2.65 -4.99 1.65
C CYS A 84 -3.27 -4.63 3.01
N ASP A 85 -2.45 -4.47 4.05
CA ASP A 85 -2.91 -4.18 5.41
C ASP A 85 -3.27 -2.69 5.66
N THR A 86 -3.28 -1.86 4.63
CA THR A 86 -3.58 -0.43 4.76
C THR A 86 -5.08 -0.19 4.91
N VAL A 87 -5.44 0.73 5.80
CA VAL A 87 -6.83 1.12 6.04
C VAL A 87 -6.95 2.62 5.86
N PHE A 88 -8.06 3.07 5.28
CA PHE A 88 -8.32 4.47 4.97
C PHE A 88 -9.55 4.97 5.68
N ARG A 89 -9.52 6.26 6.03
CA ARG A 89 -10.66 6.93 6.65
C ARG A 89 -11.79 7.13 5.63
N TYR A 90 -11.44 7.50 4.40
CA TYR A 90 -12.38 7.81 3.33
C TYR A 90 -12.21 6.84 2.14
N SER A 91 -13.28 6.66 1.37
CA SER A 91 -13.29 5.79 0.20
C SER A 91 -12.41 6.31 -0.94
N ASP A 92 -12.32 7.63 -1.09
CA ASP A 92 -11.54 8.26 -2.15
C ASP A 92 -10.04 8.03 -1.95
N ASP A 93 -9.56 8.09 -0.69
CA ASP A 93 -8.18 7.76 -0.36
C ASP A 93 -7.84 6.29 -0.67
N LEU A 94 -8.77 5.37 -0.38
CA LEU A 94 -8.62 3.94 -0.73
C LEU A 94 -8.56 3.77 -2.26
N TYR A 95 -9.42 4.46 -2.99
CA TYR A 95 -9.45 4.40 -4.45
C TYR A 95 -8.13 4.89 -5.08
N GLU A 96 -7.62 6.04 -4.62
CA GLU A 96 -6.32 6.55 -5.07
C GLU A 96 -5.19 5.57 -4.74
N HIS A 97 -5.19 5.01 -3.53
CA HIS A 97 -4.23 3.99 -3.14
C HIS A 97 -4.27 2.75 -4.05
N GLU A 98 -5.45 2.18 -4.31
CA GLU A 98 -5.58 1.01 -5.18
C GLU A 98 -5.12 1.29 -6.61
N LEU A 99 -5.38 2.49 -7.12
CA LEU A 99 -4.88 2.93 -8.41
C LEU A 99 -3.35 3.00 -8.43
N GLU A 100 -2.74 3.67 -7.48
CA GLU A 100 -1.30 3.96 -7.49
C GLU A 100 -0.43 2.75 -7.09
N GLU A 101 -0.87 1.96 -6.11
CA GLU A 101 -0.07 0.91 -5.50
C GLU A 101 -0.36 -0.49 -6.07
N HIS A 102 -1.58 -0.73 -6.55
CA HIS A 102 -1.99 -2.06 -7.02
C HIS A 102 -2.28 -2.13 -8.52
N ASN A 103 -2.74 -1.02 -9.11
CA ASN A 103 -3.08 -0.97 -10.53
C ASN A 103 -2.04 -0.23 -11.39
N LYS A 104 -0.81 -0.07 -10.90
CA LYS A 104 0.29 0.56 -11.63
C LYS A 104 1.24 -0.45 -12.24
N CYS A 105 1.57 -0.27 -13.51
CA CYS A 105 2.59 -1.07 -14.17
C CYS A 105 3.98 -0.64 -13.73
N MET A 106 4.72 -1.53 -13.07
CA MET A 106 6.07 -1.24 -12.62
C MET A 106 7.11 -1.14 -13.75
N HIS A 107 6.78 -1.60 -14.96
CA HIS A 107 7.68 -1.50 -16.12
C HIS A 107 7.60 -0.16 -16.85
N CYS A 108 6.42 0.45 -16.91
CA CYS A 108 6.19 1.69 -17.68
C CYS A 108 5.55 2.83 -16.87
N GLY A 109 5.18 2.58 -15.61
CA GLY A 109 4.58 3.57 -14.71
C GLY A 109 3.10 3.86 -14.97
N ARG A 110 2.47 3.24 -15.97
CA ARG A 110 1.07 3.48 -16.32
C ARG A 110 0.12 2.91 -15.27
N THR A 111 -0.85 3.71 -14.85
CA THR A 111 -1.93 3.31 -13.95
C THR A 111 -3.16 2.83 -14.73
N PHE A 112 -3.84 1.81 -14.21
CA PHE A 112 -5.02 1.20 -14.80
C PHE A 112 -6.21 1.32 -13.85
N GLY A 113 -7.42 1.50 -14.39
CA GLY A 113 -8.64 1.56 -13.57
C GLY A 113 -9.07 0.21 -12.97
N SER A 114 -8.37 -0.89 -13.27
CA SER A 114 -8.64 -2.19 -12.67
C SER A 114 -7.42 -3.12 -12.78
N GLU A 115 -7.35 -4.06 -11.84
CA GLU A 115 -6.30 -5.09 -11.80
C GLU A 115 -6.34 -5.99 -13.05
N SER A 116 -7.53 -6.27 -13.58
CA SER A 116 -7.70 -7.05 -14.81
C SER A 116 -7.08 -6.35 -16.02
N ASN A 117 -7.22 -5.03 -16.11
CA ASN A 117 -6.60 -4.24 -17.18
C ASN A 117 -5.08 -4.22 -17.04
N LEU A 118 -4.56 -4.03 -15.82
CA LEU A 118 -3.11 -4.14 -15.55
C LEU A 118 -2.58 -5.53 -15.94
N ARG A 119 -3.24 -6.61 -15.50
CA ARG A 119 -2.83 -7.99 -15.80
C ARG A 119 -2.80 -8.27 -17.30
N ASN A 120 -3.77 -7.74 -18.05
CA ASN A 120 -3.77 -7.85 -19.50
C ASN A 120 -2.65 -7.02 -20.14
N HIS A 121 -2.43 -5.81 -19.66
CA HIS A 121 -1.31 -4.98 -20.09
C HIS A 121 0.05 -5.65 -19.82
N LEU A 122 0.27 -6.26 -18.66
CA LEU A 122 1.53 -6.94 -18.34
C LEU A 122 1.89 -8.07 -19.33
N LYS A 123 0.93 -8.63 -20.06
CA LYS A 123 1.19 -9.60 -21.13
C LYS A 123 1.92 -8.98 -22.33
N THR A 124 1.78 -7.67 -22.56
CA THR A 124 2.51 -6.95 -23.63
C THR A 124 3.99 -6.78 -23.27
N HIS A 125 4.31 -6.71 -21.97
CA HIS A 125 5.71 -6.75 -21.50
C HIS A 125 6.29 -8.16 -21.52
N LYS A 126 5.45 -9.19 -21.33
CA LYS A 126 5.85 -10.59 -21.24
C LYS A 126 6.00 -11.28 -22.62
N SER A 127 5.75 -10.60 -23.74
CA SER A 127 5.80 -11.24 -25.05
C SER A 127 7.25 -11.52 -25.48
N LYS A 128 7.57 -12.83 -25.47
CA LYS A 128 8.55 -13.62 -26.26
C LYS A 128 9.84 -12.94 -26.71
N ASP A 129 10.92 -13.70 -26.63
CA ASP A 129 12.10 -13.56 -27.47
C ASP A 129 11.72 -13.02 -28.86
N ILE A 130 12.20 -11.81 -29.14
CA ILE A 130 11.93 -11.07 -30.36
C ILE A 130 13.05 -11.45 -31.32
N ASP A 131 12.68 -12.15 -32.38
CA ASP A 131 13.61 -12.58 -33.41
C ASP A 131 14.08 -11.35 -34.21
N CYS A 132 15.38 -11.25 -34.44
CA CYS A 132 15.90 -10.29 -35.40
C CYS A 132 15.46 -10.71 -36.82
N PRO A 133 14.90 -9.81 -37.63
CA PRO A 133 14.48 -10.15 -39.00
C PRO A 133 15.68 -10.42 -39.93
N GLY A 134 16.87 -9.94 -39.56
CA GLY A 134 18.10 -10.20 -40.30
C GLY A 134 18.77 -11.52 -39.90
N CYS A 135 18.78 -11.86 -38.60
CA CYS A 135 19.59 -12.98 -38.10
C CYS A 135 18.86 -13.80 -37.03
N GLU A 136 19.39 -14.97 -36.69
CA GLU A 136 18.78 -15.89 -35.71
C GLU A 136 18.92 -15.45 -34.24
N LYS A 137 19.26 -14.18 -33.96
CA LYS A 137 19.34 -13.67 -32.59
C LYS A 137 17.96 -13.33 -32.06
N MET A 138 17.71 -13.82 -30.85
CA MET A 138 16.53 -13.56 -30.03
C MET A 138 16.81 -12.48 -29.00
N PHE A 139 15.84 -11.61 -28.75
CA PHE A 139 15.95 -10.51 -27.80
C PHE A 139 14.79 -10.50 -26.81
N ILE A 140 15.11 -10.38 -25.52
CA ILE A 140 14.10 -10.31 -24.45
C ILE A 140 13.23 -9.03 -24.48
N SER A 141 13.55 -8.07 -25.35
CA SER A 141 12.81 -6.81 -25.50
C SER A 141 13.09 -6.13 -26.83
N ASN A 142 12.14 -5.30 -27.30
CA ASN A 142 12.32 -4.44 -28.48
C ASN A 142 13.55 -3.52 -28.33
N SER A 143 13.84 -3.12 -27.08
CA SER A 143 15.01 -2.31 -26.69
C SER A 143 16.33 -2.89 -27.15
N ALA A 144 16.53 -4.14 -26.76
CA ALA A 144 17.76 -4.85 -27.02
C ALA A 144 17.91 -5.16 -28.52
N MET A 145 16.81 -5.43 -29.22
CA MET A 145 16.84 -5.67 -30.66
C MET A 145 17.14 -4.40 -31.47
N VAL A 146 16.53 -3.26 -31.14
CA VAL A 146 16.83 -1.98 -31.80
C VAL A 146 18.29 -1.58 -31.63
N LEU A 147 18.85 -1.71 -30.42
CA LEU A 147 20.26 -1.43 -30.19
C LEU A 147 21.17 -2.33 -31.03
N HIS A 148 20.83 -3.62 -31.16
CA HIS A 148 21.55 -4.55 -32.03
C HIS A 148 21.55 -4.12 -33.50
N LEU A 149 20.43 -3.55 -33.97
CA LEU A 149 20.27 -3.04 -35.33
C LEU A 149 21.04 -1.73 -35.56
N GLU A 150 20.94 -0.77 -34.64
CA GLU A 150 21.57 0.56 -34.73
C GLU A 150 23.10 0.51 -34.63
N THR A 151 23.63 -0.43 -33.86
CA THR A 151 25.08 -0.58 -33.64
C THR A 151 25.79 -1.37 -34.75
N GLY A 152 25.06 -1.82 -35.78
CA GLY A 152 25.63 -2.49 -36.95
C GLY A 152 26.16 -3.90 -36.69
N TYR A 153 25.89 -4.52 -35.54
CA TYR A 153 26.33 -5.87 -35.19
C TYR A 153 25.44 -6.99 -35.76
N CYS A 154 24.55 -6.67 -36.70
CA CYS A 154 23.69 -7.64 -37.40
C CYS A 154 24.44 -8.21 -38.62
N PRO A 155 24.89 -9.47 -38.61
CA PRO A 155 25.79 -10.02 -39.63
C PRO A 155 25.08 -10.42 -40.94
N SER A 156 23.77 -10.21 -41.01
CA SER A 156 22.91 -10.63 -42.10
C SER A 156 22.71 -9.52 -43.12
N GLY A 157 22.93 -9.83 -44.40
CA GLY A 157 22.72 -8.94 -45.54
C GLY A 157 21.26 -8.55 -45.82
N ALA A 158 20.44 -8.33 -44.78
CA ALA A 158 19.27 -7.47 -44.89
C ALA A 158 19.75 -6.04 -45.15
N ASP A 159 19.12 -5.34 -46.09
CA ASP A 159 19.51 -3.97 -46.38
C ASP A 159 19.30 -3.05 -45.17
N GLN A 160 20.13 -2.00 -45.07
CA GLN A 160 20.07 -1.04 -43.96
C GLN A 160 18.72 -0.32 -43.88
N ASP A 161 17.97 -0.28 -44.99
CA ASP A 161 16.65 0.34 -45.05
C ASP A 161 15.60 -0.51 -44.32
N THR A 162 15.59 -1.82 -44.51
CA THR A 162 14.74 -2.79 -43.78
C THR A 162 15.03 -2.75 -42.28
N VAL A 163 16.31 -2.63 -41.92
CA VAL A 163 16.76 -2.51 -40.52
C VAL A 163 16.27 -1.21 -39.88
N ARG A 164 16.35 -0.09 -40.62
CA ARG A 164 15.87 1.21 -40.17
C ARG A 164 14.35 1.26 -40.05
N ASP A 165 13.64 0.66 -40.99
CA ASP A 165 12.17 0.64 -41.01
C ASP A 165 11.62 -0.20 -39.83
N VAL A 166 12.21 -1.36 -39.55
CA VAL A 166 11.85 -2.17 -38.39
C VAL A 166 12.19 -1.47 -37.07
N ALA A 167 13.34 -0.79 -36.99
CA ALA A 167 13.71 -0.01 -35.81
C ALA A 167 12.72 1.16 -35.57
N GLN A 168 12.31 1.84 -36.64
CA GLN A 168 11.31 2.90 -36.59
C GLN A 168 9.94 2.35 -36.15
N ASP A 169 9.47 1.25 -36.72
CA ASP A 169 8.18 0.62 -36.38
C ASP A 169 8.12 0.14 -34.92
N LEU A 170 9.21 -0.40 -34.39
CA LEU A 170 9.30 -0.83 -33.00
C LEU A 170 9.48 0.34 -32.03
N SER A 171 10.16 1.41 -32.46
CA SER A 171 10.20 2.67 -31.70
C SER A 171 8.81 3.31 -31.63
N ASN A 172 8.02 3.22 -32.71
CA ASN A 172 6.64 3.67 -32.78
C ASN A 172 5.73 2.81 -31.89
N LEU A 173 5.96 1.50 -31.76
CA LEU A 173 5.24 0.64 -30.81
C LEU A 173 5.57 0.97 -29.35
N ARG A 174 6.81 1.39 -29.06
CA ARG A 174 7.20 1.93 -27.75
C ARG A 174 6.46 3.23 -27.43
N GLN A 175 6.32 4.12 -28.41
CA GLN A 175 5.55 5.36 -28.28
C GLN A 175 4.04 5.09 -28.22
N ALA A 176 3.51 4.09 -28.94
CA ALA A 176 2.10 3.72 -28.90
C ALA A 176 1.63 3.26 -27.51
N CYS A 177 2.51 2.61 -26.73
CA CYS A 177 2.23 2.28 -25.34
C CYS A 177 2.10 3.52 -24.44
N SER A 178 2.77 4.62 -24.82
CA SER A 178 2.71 5.93 -24.15
C SER A 178 1.62 6.87 -24.67
N THR A 179 1.09 6.65 -25.88
CA THR A 179 0.12 7.56 -26.53
C THR A 179 -1.29 7.00 -26.69
N ASP A 180 -1.58 5.79 -26.19
CA ASP A 180 -2.96 5.28 -26.18
C ASP A 180 -3.78 5.91 -25.04
N GLU A 181 -4.05 7.22 -25.19
CA GLU A 181 -4.95 8.06 -24.40
C GLU A 181 -6.44 7.78 -24.71
N ARG A 182 -6.80 6.53 -25.00
CA ARG A 182 -8.20 6.13 -25.12
C ARG A 182 -8.52 5.06 -24.10
N LEU A 183 -8.80 5.56 -22.88
CA LEU A 183 -9.90 5.18 -21.99
C LEU A 183 -9.70 5.89 -20.64
N VAL A 184 -9.62 7.22 -20.70
CA VAL A 184 -10.11 8.06 -19.60
C VAL A 184 -11.62 8.19 -19.83
N THR A 185 -12.39 8.19 -18.76
CA THR A 185 -13.86 8.21 -18.70
C THR A 185 -14.57 6.85 -18.84
N ALA A 186 -14.95 6.27 -17.70
CA ALA A 186 -16.26 5.67 -17.54
C ALA A 186 -16.68 5.68 -16.05
N ARG A 187 -17.38 6.77 -15.69
CA ARG A 187 -18.25 7.02 -14.53
C ARG A 187 -17.64 7.15 -13.14
#